data_AF-A0A6N9P4D5-F1
#
_entry.id   AF-A0A6N9P4D5-F1
#
_cell.length_a   1.000
_cell.length_b   1.000
_cell.length_c   1.000
_cell.angle_alpha   90.00
_cell.angle_beta   90.00
_cell.angle_gamma   90.00
#
_symmetry.space_group_name_H-M   'P 1'
#
loop_
_entity.id
_entity.type
_entity.pdbx_description
1 polymer ?
#
loop_
_entity_poly.entity_id
_entity_poly.type
_entity_poly.pdbx_seq_one_letter_code
_entity_poly.pdbx_strand_id
1 'polypeptide(L)'
;MDILIGKRQQGKTTHLIKMSAAGEGIIVAPTEHGAAYIKTLAKEMGLDIPEPVNWSRFTQNGWARGHKGPYLIDELGEILRGVNIKTAILDDECNIEYLSGGPLHYGDELTAKIKENTKDFSKLSDFDKFVLDNGYRYETREALQAGYERHWKAAHDILISLEEFLIEAEKQPSDPATDVYNALVDLVEEKKLRPGEVLNYAHFHWCLDTPEAIVAWQTGRDKWTVNNCSTEITEEAALIKICEEWGFETGRTHIIGTPYYDATDYQFIRFNCAHMAWLWQNGNLLQVYC
;
A
#
# COMPACT_ATOMS: atom_id res chain seq x y z
N MET A 1 7.91 14.25 20.49
CA MET A 1 9.15 13.46 20.59
C MET A 1 9.01 12.31 19.63
N ASP A 2 9.99 12.05 18.76
CA ASP A 2 9.86 11.00 17.74
C ASP A 2 10.69 9.77 18.11
N ILE A 3 10.12 8.57 17.96
CA ILE A 3 10.84 7.31 18.15
C ILE A 3 10.89 6.57 16.81
N LEU A 4 12.04 6.67 16.15
CA LEU A 4 12.27 5.99 14.88
C LEU A 4 12.67 4.52 15.12
N ILE A 5 11.85 3.59 14.65
CA ILE A 5 12.09 2.15 14.78
C ILE A 5 12.34 1.57 13.37
N GLY A 6 13.44 0.85 13.21
CA GLY A 6 13.76 0.17 11.94
C GLY A 6 14.65 -1.05 12.13
N LYS A 7 14.69 -1.93 11.12
CA LYS A 7 15.51 -3.15 11.12
C LYS A 7 17.01 -2.83 11.07
N ARG A 8 17.86 -3.81 11.39
CA ARG A 8 19.32 -3.66 11.27
C ARG A 8 19.69 -3.25 9.84
N GLN A 9 20.73 -2.42 9.70
CA GLN A 9 21.29 -1.97 8.42
C GLN A 9 20.35 -1.14 7.51
N GLN A 10 19.25 -0.59 8.03
CA GLN A 10 18.37 0.31 7.26
C GLN A 10 18.79 1.80 7.30
N GLY A 11 20.08 2.10 7.52
CA GLY A 11 20.56 3.49 7.48
C GLY A 11 20.08 4.41 8.60
N LYS A 12 19.56 3.89 9.72
CA LYS A 12 19.07 4.69 10.86
C LYS A 12 20.12 5.67 11.41
N THR A 13 21.33 5.19 11.67
CA THR A 13 22.44 6.03 12.15
C THR A 13 22.84 7.07 11.11
N THR A 14 22.79 6.71 9.82
CA THR A 14 23.02 7.64 8.70
C THR A 14 21.97 8.74 8.66
N HIS A 15 20.70 8.43 8.95
CA HIS A 15 19.62 9.41 9.06
C HIS A 15 19.84 10.35 10.25
N LEU A 16 20.18 9.83 11.43
CA LEU A 16 20.51 10.65 12.60
C LEU A 16 21.71 11.60 12.35
N ILE A 17 22.73 11.15 11.61
CA ILE A 17 23.86 12.01 11.21
C ILE A 17 23.38 13.17 10.32
N LYS A 18 22.49 12.91 9.36
CA LYS A 18 21.93 13.96 8.49
C LYS A 18 21.12 14.98 9.29
N MET A 19 20.29 14.54 10.22
CA MET A 19 19.53 15.43 11.13
C MET A 19 20.49 16.29 11.96
N SER A 20 21.53 15.68 12.54
CA SER A 20 22.52 16.42 13.33
C SER A 20 23.28 17.47 12.49
N ALA A 21 23.64 17.14 11.25
CA ALA A 21 24.27 18.07 10.31
C ALA A 21 23.34 19.23 9.91
N ALA A 22 22.03 19.00 9.90
CA ALA A 22 21.02 20.04 9.68
C ALA A 22 20.80 20.94 10.93
N GLY A 23 21.48 20.67 12.04
CA GLY A 23 21.38 21.45 13.28
C GLY A 23 20.26 20.99 14.20
N GLU A 24 19.65 19.83 13.95
CA GLU A 24 18.51 19.32 14.72
C GLU A 24 18.89 18.70 16.07
N GLY A 25 20.18 18.55 16.38
CA GLY A 25 20.63 18.17 17.71
C GLY A 25 21.98 17.48 17.79
N ILE A 26 22.44 17.26 19.03
CA ILE A 26 23.66 16.52 19.33
C ILE A 26 23.32 15.03 19.46
N ILE A 27 24.08 14.17 18.78
CA ILE A 27 23.86 12.73 18.83
C ILE A 27 24.41 12.14 20.13
N VAL A 28 23.57 11.34 20.81
CA VAL A 28 23.88 10.59 22.03
C VAL A 28 23.92 9.10 21.67
N ALA A 29 25.08 8.47 21.79
CA ALA A 29 25.28 7.05 21.54
C ALA A 29 25.31 6.24 22.86
N PRO A 30 24.98 4.93 22.86
CA PRO A 30 25.04 4.12 24.08
C PRO A 30 26.45 4.00 24.65
N THR A 31 27.46 3.90 23.77
CA THR A 31 28.86 3.63 24.14
C THR A 31 29.83 4.64 23.54
N GLU A 32 31.05 4.71 24.09
CA GLU A 32 32.14 5.53 23.53
C GLU A 32 32.55 5.08 22.12
N HIS A 33 32.55 3.76 21.88
CA HIS A 33 32.77 3.21 20.54
C HIS A 33 31.68 3.63 19.55
N GLY A 34 30.41 3.64 19.97
CA GLY A 34 29.30 4.13 19.15
C GLY A 34 29.46 5.61 18.76
N ALA A 35 29.81 6.46 19.72
CA ALA A 35 30.08 7.88 19.45
C ALA A 35 31.25 8.08 18.46
N ALA A 36 32.34 7.32 18.61
CA ALA A 36 33.48 7.35 17.70
C ALA A 36 33.12 6.83 16.28
N TYR A 37 32.28 5.79 16.20
CA TYR A 37 31.77 5.27 14.94
C TYR A 37 30.95 6.31 14.19
N ILE A 38 30.00 6.98 14.88
CA ILE A 38 29.16 8.03 14.30
C ILE A 38 30.01 9.19 13.75
N LYS A 39 31.02 9.62 14.52
CA LYS A 39 31.96 10.66 14.09
C LYS A 39 32.75 10.26 12.83
N THR A 40 33.19 9.01 12.77
CA THR A 40 33.93 8.49 11.61
C THR A 40 33.02 8.42 10.39
N LEU A 41 31.81 7.89 10.55
CA LEU A 41 30.80 7.79 9.50
C LEU A 41 30.37 9.15 8.97
N ALA A 42 30.17 10.15 9.84
CA ALA A 42 29.84 11.52 9.43
C ALA A 42 30.95 12.13 8.55
N LYS A 43 32.22 11.91 8.92
CA LYS A 43 33.37 12.34 8.13
C LYS A 43 33.44 11.65 6.77
N GLU A 44 33.19 10.34 6.72
CA GLU A 44 33.11 9.58 5.46
C GLU A 44 31.98 10.09 4.56
N MET A 45 30.87 10.53 5.15
CA MET A 45 29.75 11.16 4.45
C MET A 45 30.01 12.62 4.05
N GLY A 46 31.11 13.23 4.49
CA GLY A 46 31.42 14.65 4.23
C GLY A 46 30.51 15.63 4.97
N LEU A 47 29.90 15.20 6.09
CA LEU A 47 29.00 16.01 6.90
C LEU A 47 29.70 16.52 8.16
N ASP A 48 29.50 17.79 8.48
CA ASP A 48 29.94 18.39 9.73
C ASP A 48 28.82 18.28 10.78
N ILE A 49 29.12 17.66 11.92
CA ILE A 49 28.16 17.45 13.01
C ILE A 49 28.78 17.87 14.35
N PRO A 50 27.96 18.32 15.33
CA PRO A 50 28.40 18.45 16.71
C PRO A 50 29.03 17.16 17.24
N GLU A 51 30.03 17.29 18.14
CA GLU A 51 30.73 16.13 18.70
C GLU A 51 29.73 15.16 19.37
N PRO A 52 29.63 13.90 18.88
CA PRO A 52 28.75 12.91 19.49
C PRO A 52 29.15 12.62 20.93
N VAL A 53 28.17 12.43 21.81
CA VAL A 53 28.38 12.15 23.23
C VAL A 53 27.94 10.73 23.55
N ASN A 54 28.65 10.04 24.45
CA ASN A 54 28.19 8.74 24.94
C ASN A 54 27.22 8.89 26.12
N TRP A 55 26.36 7.89 26.32
CA TRP A 55 25.30 7.87 27.33
C TRP A 55 25.80 8.08 28.76
N SER A 56 26.95 7.49 29.10
CA SER A 56 27.55 7.65 30.42
C SER A 56 27.93 9.11 30.69
N ARG A 57 28.56 9.77 29.72
CA ARG A 57 28.93 11.19 29.82
C ARG A 57 27.72 12.11 29.77
N PHE A 58 26.70 11.76 28.98
CA PHE A 58 25.45 12.51 28.88
C PHE A 58 24.71 12.58 30.22
N THR A 59 24.65 11.44 30.93
CA THR A 59 23.91 11.30 32.20
C THR A 59 24.72 11.73 33.43
N GLN A 60 26.04 11.76 33.37
CA GLN A 60 26.90 12.18 34.47
C GLN A 60 27.09 13.71 34.54
N ASN A 61 27.21 14.25 35.76
CA ASN A 61 27.72 15.59 36.07
C ASN A 61 26.99 16.80 35.43
N GLY A 62 25.72 16.65 35.03
CA GLY A 62 24.96 17.77 34.47
C GLY A 62 25.52 18.26 33.13
N TRP A 63 26.24 17.41 32.39
CA TRP A 63 26.71 17.73 31.04
C TRP A 63 25.55 18.24 30.16
N ALA A 64 24.41 17.53 30.19
CA ALA A 64 23.18 17.95 29.52
C ALA A 64 22.63 19.30 30.03
N ARG A 65 22.83 19.65 31.32
CA ARG A 65 22.41 20.95 31.86
C ARG A 65 23.25 22.11 31.32
N GLY A 66 24.52 21.85 30.97
CA GLY A 66 25.43 22.82 30.37
C GLY A 66 25.31 22.96 28.85
N HIS A 67 24.69 21.99 28.17
CA HIS A 67 24.51 21.97 26.72
C HIS A 67 23.02 21.96 26.43
N LYS A 68 22.37 23.10 26.14
CA LYS A 68 20.94 23.11 25.83
C LYS A 68 20.68 22.26 24.58
N GLY A 69 19.72 21.33 24.67
CA GLY A 69 19.27 20.48 23.55
C GLY A 69 18.71 21.30 22.39
N PRO A 70 18.36 20.66 21.27
CA PRO A 70 17.87 19.27 21.15
C PRO A 70 18.94 18.16 21.09
N TYR A 71 18.53 16.91 21.40
CA TYR A 71 19.39 15.71 21.37
C TYR A 71 18.77 14.60 20.53
N LEU A 72 19.63 13.80 19.90
CA LEU A 72 19.26 12.69 19.04
C LEU A 72 19.83 11.39 19.61
N ILE A 73 19.00 10.44 20.05
CA ILE A 73 19.49 9.20 20.68
C ILE A 73 19.65 8.10 19.63
N ASP A 74 20.89 7.63 19.44
CA ASP A 74 21.17 6.43 18.66
C ASP A 74 21.04 5.17 19.52
N GLU A 75 20.56 4.08 18.91
CA GLU A 75 20.41 2.76 19.57
C GLU A 75 19.70 2.82 20.96
N LEU A 76 18.61 3.58 21.06
CA LEU A 76 17.80 3.71 22.30
C LEU A 76 17.44 2.35 22.93
N GLY A 77 17.16 1.35 22.09
CA GLY A 77 16.87 -0.02 22.56
C GLY A 77 18.04 -0.72 23.25
N GLU A 78 19.30 -0.37 22.94
CA GLU A 78 20.46 -0.84 23.69
C GLU A 78 20.52 -0.19 25.08
N ILE A 79 20.27 1.12 25.16
CA ILE A 79 20.24 1.85 26.43
C ILE A 79 19.19 1.26 27.37
N LEU A 80 17.94 1.11 26.89
CA LEU A 80 16.83 0.57 27.69
C LEU A 80 17.08 -0.87 28.16
N ARG A 81 17.70 -1.71 27.31
CA ARG A 81 18.12 -3.07 27.70
C ARG A 81 19.24 -3.05 28.72
N GLY A 82 20.21 -2.15 28.58
CA GLY A 82 21.36 -2.02 29.48
C GLY A 82 20.99 -1.69 30.93
N VAL A 83 19.87 -1.00 31.14
CA VAL A 83 19.33 -0.67 32.48
C VAL A 83 18.21 -1.61 32.95
N ASN A 84 17.94 -2.69 32.20
CA ASN A 84 16.95 -3.72 32.54
C ASN A 84 15.53 -3.16 32.81
N ILE A 85 15.10 -2.17 32.04
CA ILE A 85 13.74 -1.61 32.14
C ILE A 85 12.73 -2.59 31.56
N LYS A 86 11.76 -3.02 32.38
CA LYS A 86 10.65 -3.88 31.96
C LYS A 86 9.45 -3.10 31.41
N THR A 87 9.16 -1.94 32.00
CA THR A 87 7.97 -1.13 31.68
C THR A 87 8.29 0.33 31.94
N ALA A 88 7.90 1.21 31.02
CA ALA A 88 7.96 2.66 31.15
C ALA A 88 6.57 3.24 30.85
N ILE A 89 6.16 4.26 31.60
CA ILE A 89 4.89 4.97 31.43
C ILE A 89 5.25 6.44 31.18
N LEU A 90 4.58 7.05 30.21
CA LEU A 90 4.73 8.47 29.83
C LEU A 90 3.49 9.24 30.25
N ASP A 91 3.65 10.54 30.51
CA ASP A 91 2.53 11.47 30.73
C ASP A 91 1.88 11.91 29.41
N ASP A 92 0.75 12.60 29.51
CA ASP A 92 -0.03 13.11 28.38
C ASP A 92 0.62 14.32 27.69
N GLU A 93 1.62 14.94 28.33
CA GLU A 93 2.44 16.00 27.73
C GLU A 93 3.51 15.43 26.76
N CYS A 94 3.90 14.15 26.93
CA CYS A 94 4.79 13.43 26.04
C CYS A 94 4.07 12.91 24.78
N ASN A 95 3.72 13.82 23.85
CA ASN A 95 3.16 13.41 22.56
C ASN A 95 4.26 12.73 21.70
N ILE A 96 4.13 11.42 21.47
CA ILE A 96 4.97 10.68 20.53
C ILE A 96 4.20 10.51 19.22
N GLU A 97 4.52 11.33 18.23
CA GLU A 97 3.81 11.34 16.94
C GLU A 97 4.13 10.09 16.09
N TYR A 98 5.29 9.46 16.32
CA TYR A 98 5.72 8.23 15.64
C TYR A 98 6.13 7.14 16.65
N LEU A 99 5.19 6.23 16.92
CA LEU A 99 5.37 5.03 17.75
C LEU A 99 5.11 3.73 16.95
N SER A 100 5.39 3.74 15.64
CA SER A 100 5.20 2.59 14.76
C SER A 100 6.47 2.32 13.94
N GLY A 101 6.97 1.08 14.01
CA GLY A 101 8.19 0.64 13.32
C GLY A 101 7.98 0.23 11.87
N GLY A 102 7.62 1.19 11.02
CA GLY A 102 7.78 1.08 9.57
C GLY A 102 8.91 1.99 9.06
N PRO A 103 9.59 1.65 7.95
CA PRO A 103 10.52 2.58 7.31
C PRO A 103 9.78 3.86 6.90
N LEU A 104 10.47 4.99 6.92
CA LEU A 104 9.96 6.26 6.37
C LEU A 104 9.77 6.05 4.85
N HIS A 105 8.54 5.85 4.39
CA HIS A 105 8.28 5.62 2.97
C HIS A 105 8.53 6.91 2.20
N TYR A 106 9.36 6.87 1.14
CA TYR A 106 9.64 8.04 0.30
C TYR A 106 8.35 8.69 -0.23
N GLY A 107 7.33 7.88 -0.55
CA GLY A 107 6.04 8.41 -0.98
C GLY A 107 5.25 9.14 0.11
N ASP A 108 5.42 8.81 1.39
CA ASP A 108 4.82 9.55 2.51
C ASP A 108 5.47 10.91 2.70
N GLU A 109 6.80 11.00 2.61
CA GLU A 109 7.50 12.29 2.61
C GLU A 109 7.03 13.18 1.46
N LEU A 110 6.87 12.61 0.27
CA LEU A 110 6.42 13.34 -0.91
C LEU A 110 4.94 13.75 -0.77
N THR A 111 4.10 12.89 -0.21
CA THR A 111 2.71 13.20 0.13
C THR A 111 2.61 14.40 1.08
N ALA A 112 3.43 14.43 2.13
CA ALA A 112 3.49 15.56 3.06
C ALA A 112 3.90 16.85 2.33
N LYS A 113 4.95 16.79 1.50
CA LYS A 113 5.41 17.94 0.69
C LYS A 113 4.34 18.45 -0.29
N ILE A 114 3.60 17.56 -0.94
CA ILE A 114 2.50 17.94 -1.84
C ILE A 114 1.39 18.64 -1.05
N LYS A 115 0.99 18.10 0.11
CA LYS A 115 -0.07 18.69 0.95
C LYS A 115 0.32 20.05 1.52
N GLU A 116 1.57 20.24 1.92
CA GLU A 116 2.06 21.52 2.45
C GLU A 116 2.10 22.62 1.37
N ASN A 117 2.51 22.27 0.15
CA ASN A 117 2.70 23.24 -0.93
C ASN A 117 1.44 23.47 -1.80
N THR A 118 0.46 22.57 -1.74
CA THR A 118 -0.76 22.65 -2.55
C THR A 118 -1.86 23.42 -1.83
N LYS A 119 -2.17 24.63 -2.33
CA LYS A 119 -3.33 25.42 -1.86
C LYS A 119 -4.63 25.09 -2.60
N ASP A 120 -4.53 24.53 -3.79
CA ASP A 120 -5.66 24.21 -4.67
C ASP A 120 -5.48 22.82 -5.28
N PHE A 121 -6.12 21.83 -4.67
CA PHE A 121 -6.02 20.42 -5.07
C PHE A 121 -6.58 20.14 -6.47
N SER A 122 -7.35 21.05 -7.06
CA SER A 122 -7.88 20.88 -8.42
C SER A 122 -6.81 21.00 -9.51
N LYS A 123 -5.64 21.57 -9.18
CA LYS A 123 -4.53 21.81 -10.11
C LYS A 123 -3.40 20.79 -10.01
N LEU A 124 -3.61 19.72 -9.24
CA LEU A 124 -2.62 18.66 -9.09
C LEU A 124 -2.36 17.96 -10.42
N SER A 125 -1.09 17.67 -10.67
CA SER A 125 -0.71 16.78 -11.77
C SER A 125 -1.21 15.37 -11.49
N ASP A 126 -1.32 14.54 -12.52
CA ASP A 126 -1.72 13.13 -12.34
C ASP A 126 -0.69 12.35 -11.52
N PHE A 127 0.58 12.74 -11.60
CA PHE A 127 1.62 12.23 -10.71
C PHE A 127 1.37 12.60 -9.25
N ASP A 128 1.05 13.86 -8.96
CA ASP A 128 0.78 14.27 -7.57
C ASP A 128 -0.45 13.56 -7.01
N LYS A 129 -1.52 13.40 -7.80
CA LYS A 129 -2.70 12.60 -7.39
C LYS A 129 -2.31 11.16 -7.09
N PHE A 130 -1.54 10.53 -7.98
CA PHE A 130 -1.03 9.18 -7.77
C PHE A 130 -0.24 9.08 -6.46
N VAL A 131 0.65 10.03 -6.18
CA VAL A 131 1.43 10.05 -4.93
C VAL A 131 0.51 10.24 -3.72
N LEU A 132 -0.49 11.12 -3.77
CA LEU A 132 -1.41 11.31 -2.66
C LEU A 132 -2.23 10.04 -2.35
N ASP A 133 -2.62 9.30 -3.39
CA ASP A 133 -3.47 8.12 -3.25
C ASP A 133 -2.67 6.84 -2.95
N ASN A 134 -1.41 6.76 -3.39
CA ASN A 134 -0.62 5.52 -3.35
C ASN A 134 0.77 5.66 -2.73
N GLY A 135 1.20 6.87 -2.36
CA GLY A 135 2.57 7.16 -1.89
C GLY A 135 3.00 6.28 -0.71
N TYR A 136 2.07 5.98 0.19
CA TYR A 136 2.28 5.10 1.34
C TYR A 136 2.69 3.67 0.98
N ARG A 137 2.60 3.25 -0.29
CA ARG A 137 3.02 1.92 -0.75
C ARG A 137 4.51 1.84 -1.12
N TYR A 138 5.18 2.99 -1.27
CA TYR A 138 6.50 3.05 -1.91
C TYR A 138 7.59 3.55 -0.97
N GLU A 139 8.47 2.63 -0.57
CA GLU A 139 9.63 2.92 0.27
C GLU A 139 10.68 3.81 -0.43
N THR A 140 10.89 3.61 -1.73
CA THR A 140 11.94 4.28 -2.51
C THR A 140 11.39 5.12 -3.66
N ARG A 141 12.21 6.06 -4.14
CA ARG A 141 11.88 6.88 -5.31
C ARG A 141 11.70 6.03 -6.57
N GLU A 142 12.54 5.03 -6.74
CA GLU A 142 12.53 4.13 -7.90
C GLU A 142 11.25 3.28 -7.90
N ALA A 143 10.86 2.75 -6.74
CA ALA A 143 9.63 1.97 -6.60
C ALA A 143 8.39 2.84 -6.88
N LEU A 144 8.37 4.07 -6.36
CA LEU A 144 7.29 5.03 -6.62
C LEU A 144 7.20 5.37 -8.12
N GLN A 145 8.33 5.62 -8.77
CA GLN A 145 8.38 5.90 -10.21
C GLN A 145 7.87 4.71 -11.03
N ALA A 146 8.30 3.50 -10.71
CA ALA A 146 7.82 2.28 -11.37
C ALA A 146 6.32 2.06 -11.14
N GLY A 147 5.81 2.33 -9.94
CA GLY A 147 4.38 2.32 -9.63
C GLY A 147 3.59 3.32 -10.47
N TYR A 148 4.11 4.54 -10.58
CA TYR A 148 3.50 5.58 -11.42
C TYR A 148 3.52 5.20 -12.90
N GLU A 149 4.59 4.58 -13.40
CA GLU A 149 4.68 4.12 -14.79
C GLU A 149 3.60 3.07 -15.11
N ARG A 150 3.36 2.12 -14.20
CA ARG A 150 2.24 1.17 -14.34
C ARG A 150 0.89 1.88 -14.37
N HIS A 151 0.66 2.80 -13.43
CA HIS A 151 -0.57 3.59 -13.40
C HIS A 151 -0.76 4.43 -14.68
N TRP A 152 0.31 5.05 -15.16
CA TRP A 152 0.31 5.83 -16.40
C TRP A 152 -0.03 4.96 -17.60
N LYS A 153 0.55 3.76 -17.72
CA LYS A 153 0.21 2.79 -18.78
C LYS A 153 -1.28 2.45 -18.75
N ALA A 154 -1.82 2.14 -17.57
CA ALA A 154 -3.24 1.83 -17.43
C ALA A 154 -4.15 3.01 -17.84
N ALA A 155 -3.81 4.23 -17.42
CA ALA A 155 -4.54 5.44 -17.79
C ALA A 155 -4.51 5.72 -19.31
N HIS A 156 -3.46 5.28 -20.00
CA HIS A 156 -3.29 5.42 -21.46
C HIS A 156 -3.71 4.17 -22.25
N ASP A 157 -4.39 3.23 -21.61
CA ASP A 157 -4.89 1.99 -22.21
C ASP A 157 -3.79 1.12 -22.83
N ILE A 158 -2.64 1.07 -22.15
CA ILE A 158 -1.49 0.25 -22.51
C ILE A 158 -1.48 -0.98 -21.59
N LEU A 159 -1.42 -2.16 -22.18
CA LEU A 159 -1.32 -3.42 -21.45
C LEU A 159 0.01 -3.45 -20.68
N ILE A 160 -0.07 -3.68 -19.37
CA ILE A 160 1.10 -3.90 -18.52
C ILE A 160 1.67 -5.31 -18.76
N SER A 161 2.96 -5.50 -18.54
CA SER A 161 3.57 -6.84 -18.64
C SER A 161 3.16 -7.75 -17.48
N LEU A 162 3.38 -9.05 -17.61
CA LEU A 162 3.20 -10.02 -16.53
C LEU A 162 4.03 -9.65 -15.28
N GLU A 163 5.30 -9.23 -15.48
CA GLU A 163 6.17 -8.81 -14.38
C GLU A 163 5.59 -7.59 -13.65
N GLU A 164 5.10 -6.60 -14.40
CA GLU A 164 4.45 -5.41 -13.84
C GLU A 164 3.17 -5.77 -13.07
N PHE A 165 2.37 -6.70 -13.60
CA PHE A 165 1.16 -7.20 -12.95
C PHE A 165 1.48 -7.91 -11.63
N LEU A 166 2.44 -8.82 -11.62
CA LEU A 166 2.84 -9.57 -10.42
C LEU A 166 3.45 -8.66 -9.34
N ILE A 167 4.25 -7.66 -9.75
CA ILE A 167 4.79 -6.65 -8.82
C ILE A 167 3.67 -5.83 -8.19
N GLU A 168 2.70 -5.36 -8.99
CA GLU A 168 1.57 -4.58 -8.48
C GLU A 168 0.67 -5.40 -7.54
N ALA A 169 0.49 -6.68 -7.84
CA ALA A 169 -0.28 -7.64 -7.06
C ALA A 169 0.46 -8.16 -5.81
N GLU A 170 1.74 -7.82 -5.63
CA GLU A 170 2.60 -8.34 -4.57
C GLU A 170 2.71 -9.89 -4.58
N LYS A 171 2.69 -10.49 -5.79
CA LYS A 171 2.70 -11.94 -6.03
C LYS A 171 4.02 -12.41 -6.67
N GLN A 172 4.31 -13.69 -6.52
CA GLN A 172 5.42 -14.38 -7.15
C GLN A 172 4.97 -15.13 -8.42
N PRO A 173 5.87 -15.43 -9.38
CA PRO A 173 5.50 -16.10 -10.62
C PRO A 173 4.89 -17.51 -10.46
N SER A 174 5.12 -18.16 -9.32
CA SER A 174 4.52 -19.46 -8.99
C SER A 174 3.06 -19.37 -8.53
N ASP A 175 2.52 -18.17 -8.37
CA ASP A 175 1.17 -17.94 -7.85
C ASP A 175 0.11 -18.08 -8.96
N PRO A 176 -1.15 -18.42 -8.59
CA PRO A 176 -2.26 -18.44 -9.55
C PRO A 176 -2.50 -17.10 -10.27
N ALA A 177 -1.95 -16.00 -9.74
CA ALA A 177 -1.98 -14.68 -10.36
C ALA A 177 -1.39 -14.65 -11.78
N THR A 178 -0.46 -15.57 -12.10
CA THR A 178 0.04 -15.73 -13.47
C THR A 178 -1.06 -16.22 -14.42
N ASP A 179 -1.86 -17.19 -13.99
CA ASP A 179 -2.97 -17.71 -14.80
C ASP A 179 -4.11 -16.69 -14.91
N VAL A 180 -4.35 -15.92 -13.84
CA VAL A 180 -5.28 -14.78 -13.86
C VAL A 180 -4.85 -13.74 -14.89
N TYR A 181 -3.57 -13.36 -14.91
CA TYR A 181 -3.05 -12.43 -15.93
C TYR A 181 -3.27 -12.95 -17.35
N ASN A 182 -2.97 -14.23 -17.60
CA ASN A 182 -3.17 -14.83 -18.92
C ASN A 182 -4.66 -14.81 -19.33
N ALA A 183 -5.57 -15.17 -18.43
CA ALA A 183 -7.01 -15.11 -18.69
C ALA A 183 -7.48 -13.67 -18.99
N LEU A 184 -6.94 -12.67 -18.29
CA LEU A 184 -7.24 -11.26 -18.56
C LEU A 184 -6.69 -10.81 -19.93
N VAL A 185 -5.49 -11.27 -20.32
CA VAL A 185 -4.91 -10.99 -21.63
C VAL A 185 -5.77 -11.58 -22.75
N ASP A 186 -6.24 -12.82 -22.60
CA ASP A 186 -7.16 -13.44 -23.56
C ASP A 186 -8.43 -12.58 -23.74
N LEU A 187 -9.01 -12.06 -22.64
CA LEU A 187 -10.15 -11.15 -22.71
C LEU A 187 -9.82 -9.80 -23.39
N VAL A 188 -8.58 -9.31 -23.27
CA VAL A 188 -8.12 -8.11 -23.98
C VAL A 188 -8.00 -8.38 -25.48
N GLU A 189 -7.44 -9.53 -25.88
CA GLU A 189 -7.35 -9.95 -27.28
C GLU A 189 -8.74 -10.12 -27.92
N GLU A 190 -9.69 -10.65 -27.15
CA GLU A 190 -11.10 -10.75 -27.53
C GLU A 190 -11.88 -9.42 -27.48
N LYS A 191 -11.24 -8.33 -27.04
CA LYS A 191 -11.84 -6.99 -26.87
C LYS A 191 -12.99 -6.94 -25.87
N LYS A 192 -12.99 -7.85 -24.90
CA LYS A 192 -13.94 -7.91 -23.78
C LYS A 192 -13.46 -7.12 -22.56
N LEU A 193 -12.17 -6.86 -22.48
CA LEU A 193 -11.53 -6.05 -21.45
C LEU A 193 -10.61 -5.04 -22.11
N ARG A 194 -10.53 -3.81 -21.59
CA ARG A 194 -9.55 -2.86 -22.10
C ARG A 194 -8.16 -3.16 -21.53
N PRO A 195 -7.08 -2.99 -22.30
CA PRO A 195 -5.72 -3.19 -21.81
C PRO A 195 -5.41 -2.49 -20.48
N GLY A 196 -5.87 -1.25 -20.32
CA GLY A 196 -5.65 -0.47 -19.10
C GLY A 196 -6.41 -0.97 -17.88
N GLU A 197 -7.47 -1.77 -18.06
CA GLU A 197 -8.26 -2.31 -16.95
C GLU A 197 -7.58 -3.50 -16.27
N VAL A 198 -6.60 -4.14 -16.91
CA VAL A 198 -5.84 -5.28 -16.36
C VAL A 198 -5.10 -4.89 -15.07
N LEU A 199 -4.58 -3.67 -14.97
CA LEU A 199 -3.89 -3.20 -13.76
C LEU A 199 -4.80 -3.23 -12.53
N ASN A 200 -6.10 -2.96 -12.68
CA ASN A 200 -7.03 -2.91 -11.56
C ASN A 200 -7.16 -4.26 -10.85
N TYR A 201 -7.03 -5.37 -11.58
CA TYR A 201 -7.07 -6.71 -11.00
C TYR A 201 -5.88 -6.95 -10.07
N ALA A 202 -4.69 -6.52 -10.47
CA ALA A 202 -3.52 -6.55 -9.59
C ALA A 202 -3.67 -5.58 -8.42
N HIS A 203 -4.02 -4.33 -8.71
CA HIS A 203 -4.07 -3.25 -7.72
C HIS A 203 -5.09 -3.52 -6.60
N PHE A 204 -6.31 -3.91 -6.95
CA PHE A 204 -7.38 -4.19 -5.99
C PHE A 204 -7.45 -5.66 -5.58
N HIS A 205 -6.49 -6.48 -6.01
CA HIS A 205 -6.38 -7.89 -5.66
C HIS A 205 -7.62 -8.72 -6.06
N TRP A 206 -8.22 -8.40 -7.20
CA TRP A 206 -9.41 -9.08 -7.69
C TRP A 206 -9.06 -10.43 -8.31
N CYS A 207 -9.68 -11.49 -7.78
CA CYS A 207 -9.62 -12.86 -8.31
C CYS A 207 -8.21 -13.44 -8.44
N LEU A 208 -7.19 -12.88 -7.77
CA LEU A 208 -5.78 -13.24 -7.96
C LEU A 208 -5.45 -14.71 -7.70
N ASP A 209 -6.25 -15.39 -6.88
CA ASP A 209 -6.05 -16.79 -6.51
C ASP A 209 -7.04 -17.75 -7.21
N THR A 210 -7.87 -17.23 -8.13
CA THR A 210 -9.02 -17.94 -8.72
C THR A 210 -9.15 -17.59 -10.21
N PRO A 211 -8.27 -18.11 -11.09
CA PRO A 211 -8.31 -17.81 -12.52
C PRO A 211 -9.63 -18.17 -13.21
N GLU A 212 -10.30 -19.23 -12.76
CA GLU A 212 -11.63 -19.64 -13.20
C GLU A 212 -12.73 -18.60 -12.91
N ALA A 213 -12.49 -17.67 -11.98
CA ALA A 213 -13.38 -16.56 -11.74
C ALA A 213 -13.27 -15.47 -12.81
N ILE A 214 -12.27 -15.48 -13.69
CA ILE A 214 -12.12 -14.52 -14.78
C ILE A 214 -13.09 -14.88 -15.92
N VAL A 215 -14.35 -14.45 -15.75
CA VAL A 215 -15.42 -14.66 -16.72
C VAL A 215 -16.03 -13.34 -17.16
N ALA A 216 -16.52 -13.28 -18.40
CA ALA A 216 -17.07 -12.06 -18.99
C ALA A 216 -18.44 -12.30 -19.63
N TRP A 217 -19.36 -11.35 -19.47
CA TRP A 217 -20.68 -11.37 -20.10
C TRP A 217 -20.95 -10.08 -20.87
N GLN A 218 -21.58 -10.22 -22.05
CA GLN A 218 -21.95 -9.09 -22.88
C GLN A 218 -23.18 -8.40 -22.28
N THR A 219 -23.00 -7.15 -21.84
CA THR A 219 -24.02 -6.34 -21.14
C THR A 219 -24.49 -5.15 -21.97
N GLY A 220 -24.06 -5.08 -23.23
CA GLY A 220 -24.51 -4.13 -24.24
C GLY A 220 -23.95 -4.50 -25.61
N ARG A 221 -24.38 -3.79 -26.66
CA ARG A 221 -24.03 -4.09 -28.06
C ARG A 221 -22.53 -4.31 -28.28
N ASP A 222 -21.69 -3.49 -27.65
CA ASP A 222 -20.22 -3.59 -27.70
C ASP A 222 -19.62 -3.42 -26.29
N LYS A 223 -20.37 -3.82 -25.26
CA LYS A 223 -19.96 -3.67 -23.86
C LYS A 223 -19.94 -5.03 -23.17
N TRP A 224 -18.81 -5.31 -22.54
CA TRP A 224 -18.58 -6.50 -21.74
C TRP A 224 -18.36 -6.11 -20.28
N THR A 225 -18.80 -6.98 -19.39
CA THR A 225 -18.55 -6.87 -17.96
C THR A 225 -17.78 -8.11 -17.52
N VAL A 226 -16.63 -7.91 -16.90
CA VAL A 226 -15.72 -8.97 -16.44
C VAL A 226 -15.80 -9.09 -14.92
N ASN A 227 -15.77 -10.31 -14.42
CA ASN A 227 -15.88 -10.59 -12.99
C ASN A 227 -14.65 -10.15 -12.22
N ASN A 228 -14.87 -9.44 -11.12
CA ASN A 228 -13.85 -9.00 -10.18
C ASN A 228 -14.04 -9.54 -8.75
N CYS A 229 -14.97 -10.46 -8.51
CA CYS A 229 -15.25 -11.11 -7.24
C CYS A 229 -14.92 -12.61 -7.32
N SER A 230 -14.23 -13.16 -6.31
CA SER A 230 -13.82 -14.58 -6.28
C SER A 230 -14.47 -15.38 -5.14
N THR A 231 -15.27 -14.74 -4.29
CA THR A 231 -15.96 -15.43 -3.20
C THR A 231 -17.14 -16.25 -3.75
N GLU A 232 -16.91 -17.55 -3.96
CA GLU A 232 -17.98 -18.45 -4.41
C GLU A 232 -19.06 -18.65 -3.33
N ILE A 233 -20.30 -18.71 -3.77
CA ILE A 233 -21.44 -19.11 -2.94
C ILE A 233 -22.21 -20.25 -3.61
N THR A 234 -23.11 -20.90 -2.88
CA THR A 234 -23.98 -21.92 -3.50
C THR A 234 -25.08 -21.29 -4.34
N GLU A 235 -25.62 -22.05 -5.30
CA GLU A 235 -26.75 -21.59 -6.11
C GLU A 235 -27.97 -21.22 -5.26
N GLU A 236 -28.27 -21.98 -4.21
CA GLU A 236 -29.39 -21.69 -3.31
C GLU A 236 -29.20 -20.37 -2.57
N ALA A 237 -27.98 -20.10 -2.08
CA ALA A 237 -27.65 -18.85 -1.43
C ALA A 237 -27.77 -17.67 -2.41
N ALA A 238 -27.28 -17.85 -3.64
CA ALA A 238 -27.35 -16.84 -4.69
C ALA A 238 -28.81 -16.49 -5.05
N LEU A 239 -29.66 -17.51 -5.18
CA LEU A 239 -31.09 -17.35 -5.43
C LEU A 239 -31.77 -16.53 -4.33
N ILE A 240 -31.52 -16.87 -3.06
CA ILE A 240 -32.07 -16.12 -1.92
C ILE A 240 -31.65 -14.65 -2.02
N LYS A 241 -30.36 -14.38 -2.24
CA LYS A 241 -29.83 -13.01 -2.31
C LYS A 241 -30.41 -12.21 -3.47
N ILE A 242 -30.53 -12.81 -4.66
CA ILE A 242 -31.15 -12.16 -5.83
C ILE A 242 -32.62 -11.80 -5.55
N CYS A 243 -33.37 -12.74 -4.96
CA CYS A 243 -34.78 -12.56 -4.67
C CYS A 243 -35.01 -11.50 -3.58
N GLU A 244 -34.16 -11.48 -2.55
CA GLU A 244 -34.19 -10.46 -1.48
C GLU A 244 -33.93 -9.05 -2.02
N GLU A 245 -32.93 -8.89 -2.90
CA GLU A 245 -32.53 -7.57 -3.40
C GLU A 245 -33.48 -7.04 -4.48
N TRP A 246 -33.82 -7.87 -5.47
CA TRP A 246 -34.50 -7.43 -6.69
C TRP A 246 -35.96 -7.87 -6.80
N GLY A 247 -36.45 -8.67 -5.86
CA GLY A 247 -37.83 -9.13 -5.83
C GLY A 247 -38.19 -10.16 -6.90
N PHE A 248 -37.21 -10.87 -7.46
CA PHE A 248 -37.47 -11.96 -8.42
C PHE A 248 -38.15 -13.16 -7.75
N GLU A 249 -38.94 -13.91 -8.51
CA GLU A 249 -39.55 -15.16 -8.04
C GLU A 249 -38.52 -16.30 -8.13
N THR A 250 -38.25 -16.98 -7.00
CA THR A 250 -37.30 -18.10 -6.91
C THR A 250 -37.59 -19.20 -7.93
N GLY A 251 -38.87 -19.57 -8.11
CA GLY A 251 -39.28 -20.63 -9.05
C GLY A 251 -39.08 -20.32 -10.53
N ARG A 252 -38.73 -19.07 -10.88
CA ARG A 252 -38.44 -18.64 -12.26
C ARG A 252 -37.00 -18.20 -12.46
N THR A 253 -36.20 -18.23 -11.40
CA THR A 253 -34.82 -17.75 -11.40
C THR A 253 -33.88 -18.95 -11.44
N HIS A 254 -32.97 -18.96 -12.41
CA HIS A 254 -31.99 -20.03 -12.58
C HIS A 254 -30.59 -19.44 -12.68
N ILE A 255 -29.71 -19.82 -11.76
CA ILE A 255 -28.30 -19.43 -11.78
C ILE A 255 -27.61 -20.05 -12.98
N ILE A 256 -26.67 -19.31 -13.60
CA ILE A 256 -25.88 -19.75 -14.74
C ILE A 256 -24.41 -19.61 -14.39
N GLY A 257 -23.68 -20.72 -14.39
CA GLY A 257 -22.27 -20.75 -13.98
C GLY A 257 -22.10 -20.58 -12.46
N THR A 258 -20.86 -20.36 -12.03
CA THR A 258 -20.53 -20.16 -10.61
C THR A 258 -20.98 -18.78 -10.15
N PRO A 259 -21.81 -18.67 -9.09
CA PRO A 259 -22.17 -17.37 -8.52
C PRO A 259 -21.09 -16.90 -7.54
N TYR A 260 -20.63 -15.66 -7.72
CA TYR A 260 -19.68 -15.01 -6.82
C TYR A 260 -20.38 -13.91 -6.02
N TYR A 261 -20.23 -13.91 -4.70
CA TYR A 261 -20.84 -12.93 -3.81
C TYR A 261 -20.05 -12.82 -2.51
N ASP A 262 -19.57 -11.61 -2.25
CA ASP A 262 -18.94 -11.25 -0.98
C ASP A 262 -19.81 -10.25 -0.20
N ALA A 263 -20.37 -9.26 -0.91
CA ALA A 263 -21.30 -8.26 -0.38
C ALA A 263 -22.30 -7.79 -1.45
N THR A 264 -23.33 -7.02 -1.03
CA THR A 264 -24.36 -6.48 -1.94
C THR A 264 -23.79 -5.53 -3.01
N ASP A 265 -22.64 -4.91 -2.75
CA ASP A 265 -21.90 -4.06 -3.66
C ASP A 265 -20.62 -4.73 -4.21
N TYR A 266 -20.38 -6.01 -3.89
CA TYR A 266 -19.27 -6.79 -4.42
C TYR A 266 -19.67 -8.26 -4.72
N GLN A 267 -20.10 -8.48 -5.96
CA GLN A 267 -20.69 -9.72 -6.44
C GLN A 267 -20.65 -9.79 -7.97
N PHE A 268 -20.76 -11.00 -8.50
CA PHE A 268 -20.91 -11.28 -9.92
C PHE A 268 -21.75 -12.55 -10.10
N ILE A 269 -23.05 -12.39 -10.33
CA ILE A 269 -23.99 -13.51 -10.44
C ILE A 269 -24.77 -13.41 -11.75
N ARG A 270 -24.55 -14.38 -12.63
CA ARG A 270 -25.30 -14.54 -13.87
C ARG A 270 -26.52 -15.43 -13.62
N PHE A 271 -27.70 -15.00 -14.04
CA PHE A 271 -28.92 -15.79 -13.90
C PHE A 271 -29.96 -15.46 -14.98
N ASN A 272 -30.84 -16.41 -15.26
CA ASN A 272 -31.98 -16.20 -16.14
C ASN A 272 -33.26 -16.11 -15.31
N CYS A 273 -34.15 -15.16 -15.66
CA CYS A 273 -35.48 -15.07 -15.07
C CYS A 273 -36.50 -14.65 -16.13
N ALA A 274 -37.60 -15.41 -16.24
CA ALA A 274 -38.73 -15.12 -17.13
C ALA A 274 -38.33 -14.77 -18.59
N HIS A 275 -37.51 -15.62 -19.19
CA HIS A 275 -36.95 -15.48 -20.55
C HIS A 275 -35.92 -14.35 -20.75
N MET A 276 -35.58 -13.65 -19.67
CA MET A 276 -34.56 -12.60 -19.68
C MET A 276 -33.28 -13.09 -19.03
N ALA A 277 -32.17 -12.56 -19.53
CA ALA A 277 -30.83 -12.86 -19.10
C ALA A 277 -30.30 -11.67 -18.30
N TRP A 278 -29.90 -11.90 -17.05
CA TRP A 278 -29.42 -10.88 -16.12
C TRP A 278 -28.04 -11.20 -15.56
N LEU A 279 -27.29 -10.15 -15.24
CA LEU A 279 -26.06 -10.18 -14.47
C LEU A 279 -26.21 -9.20 -13.30
N TRP A 280 -26.10 -9.69 -12.08
CA TRP A 280 -25.99 -8.84 -10.90
C TRP A 280 -24.52 -8.63 -10.60
N GLN A 281 -24.05 -7.38 -10.71
CA GLN A 281 -22.65 -7.04 -10.55
C GLN A 281 -22.49 -5.73 -9.77
N ASN A 282 -21.72 -5.77 -8.68
CA ASN A 282 -21.34 -4.59 -7.88
C ASN A 282 -22.52 -3.64 -7.60
N GLY A 283 -23.62 -4.21 -7.09
CA GLY A 283 -24.87 -3.51 -6.77
C GLY A 283 -25.79 -3.21 -7.97
N ASN A 284 -25.37 -3.47 -9.20
CA ASN A 284 -26.14 -3.15 -10.41
C ASN A 284 -26.75 -4.41 -11.05
N LEU A 285 -27.98 -4.29 -11.52
CA LEU A 285 -28.62 -5.32 -12.33
C LEU A 285 -28.52 -4.97 -13.82
N LEU A 286 -27.76 -5.77 -14.56
CA LEU A 286 -27.47 -5.57 -15.97
C LEU A 286 -28.17 -6.62 -16.82
N GLN A 287 -28.78 -6.23 -17.93
CA GLN A 287 -29.27 -7.18 -18.91
C GLN A 287 -28.09 -7.77 -19.70
N VAL A 288 -28.10 -9.08 -19.90
CA VAL A 288 -27.09 -9.79 -20.71
C VAL A 288 -27.66 -10.11 -22.08
N TYR A 289 -26.88 -9.82 -23.10
CA TYR A 289 -27.20 -10.08 -24.50
C TYR A 289 -26.45 -11.36 -24.91
N CYS A 290 -27.21 -12.40 -25.21
CA CYS A 290 -26.69 -13.70 -25.64
C CYS A 290 -26.86 -13.82 -27.16
#